data_AF-A0AA40VVC3-F1
#
_entry.id   AF-A0AA40VVC3-F1
#
_cell.length_a   1.000
_cell.length_b   1.000
_cell.length_c   1.000
_cell.angle_alpha   90.00
_cell.angle_beta   90.00
_cell.angle_gamma   90.00
#
_symmetry.space_group_name_H-M   'P 1'
#
loop_
_entity.id
_entity.type
_entity.pdbx_description
1 polymer ?
#
loop_
_entity_poly.entity_id
_entity_poly.type
_entity_poly.pdbx_seq_one_letter_code
_entity_poly.pdbx_strand_id
1 'polypeptide(L)' 'MDGQDNLSNYWWERVKSYARIVIEKVECGVESVKEFLSTFTSDECWGAMIEFEEIEPEKFNQMIAIAPDWVEWMG' A
#
# COMPACT_ATOMS: atom_id res chain seq x y z
N MET A 1 16.61 -9.89 24.07
CA MET A 1 16.61 -8.76 23.12
C MET A 1 15.81 -9.26 21.93
N ASP A 2 14.49 -9.38 22.10
CA ASP A 2 13.59 -10.12 21.18
C ASP A 2 12.35 -9.30 20.77
N GLY A 3 12.15 -8.14 21.42
CA GLY A 3 10.93 -7.35 21.22
C GLY A 3 10.91 -6.57 19.89
N GLN A 4 12.08 -6.19 19.36
CA GLN A 4 12.15 -5.39 18.13
C GLN A 4 12.01 -6.22 16.85
N ASP A 5 12.61 -7.41 16.81
CA ASP A 5 12.51 -8.33 15.65
C ASP A 5 11.05 -8.75 15.41
N ASN A 6 10.32 -9.05 16.49
CA ASN A 6 8.93 -9.48 16.39
C ASN A 6 7.97 -8.34 16.00
N LEU A 7 8.26 -7.10 16.42
CA LEU A 7 7.50 -5.91 16.01
C LEU A 7 7.75 -5.55 14.55
N SER A 8 8.99 -5.65 14.08
CA SER A 8 9.36 -5.39 12.68
C SER A 8 8.72 -6.43 11.75
N ASN A 9 8.72 -7.70 12.17
CA ASN A 9 8.07 -8.77 11.41
C ASN A 9 6.54 -8.62 11.38
N TYR A 10 5.92 -8.24 12.50
CA TYR A 10 4.48 -7.99 12.55
C TYR A 10 4.06 -6.80 11.68
N TRP A 11 4.84 -5.72 11.70
CA TRP A 11 4.60 -4.56 10.85
C TRP A 11 4.71 -4.92 9.36
N TRP A 12 5.74 -5.69 8.99
CA TRP A 12 5.94 -6.13 7.60
C TRP A 12 4.82 -7.04 7.10
N GLU A 13 4.37 -8.00 7.91
CA GLU A 13 3.24 -8.87 7.55
C GLU A 13 1.91 -8.10 7.40
N ARG A 14 1.73 -7.02 8.18
CA ARG A 14 0.59 -6.10 8.01
C ARG A 14 0.69 -5.33 6.70
N VAL A 15 1.85 -4.77 6.38
CA VAL A 15 2.11 -4.07 5.12
C VAL A 15 1.82 -4.96 3.89
N LYS A 16 2.29 -6.21 3.91
CA LYS A 16 1.97 -7.19 2.86
C LYS A 16 0.47 -7.46 2.71
N SER A 17 -0.23 -7.54 3.83
CA SER A 17 -1.68 -7.72 3.84
C SER A 17 -2.38 -6.50 3.23
N TYR A 18 -1.92 -5.29 3.54
CA TYR A 18 -2.44 -4.05 2.95
C TYR A 18 -2.16 -3.94 1.47
N ALA A 19 -0.96 -4.30 1.01
CA ALA A 19 -0.61 -4.32 -0.41
C ALA A 19 -1.55 -5.22 -1.22
N ARG A 20 -1.89 -6.42 -0.71
CA ARG A 20 -2.87 -7.30 -1.35
C ARG A 20 -4.24 -6.66 -1.47
N ILE A 21 -4.72 -6.02 -0.41
CA ILE A 21 -6.01 -5.32 -0.44
C ILE A 21 -5.97 -4.14 -1.41
N VAL A 22 -4.86 -3.39 -1.49
CA VAL A 22 -4.67 -2.33 -2.49
C VAL A 22 -4.78 -2.89 -3.91
N ILE A 23 -4.10 -4.01 -4.20
CA ILE A 23 -4.16 -4.70 -5.51
C ILE A 23 -5.60 -5.07 -5.91
N GLU A 24 -6.38 -5.59 -4.95
CA GLU A 24 -7.80 -5.91 -5.15
C GLU A 24 -8.63 -4.63 -5.37
N LYS A 25 -8.36 -3.57 -4.61
CA LYS A 25 -9.08 -2.29 -4.69
C LYS A 25 -8.80 -1.53 -5.99
N VAL A 26 -7.63 -1.70 -6.61
CA VAL A 26 -7.34 -1.13 -7.94
C VAL A 26 -8.37 -1.59 -8.98
N GLU A 27 -8.89 -2.83 -8.87
CA GLU A 27 -9.94 -3.34 -9.78
C GLU A 27 -11.29 -2.66 -9.57
N CYS A 28 -11.51 -2.12 -8.37
CA CYS A 28 -12.68 -1.30 -8.02
C CYS A 28 -12.46 0.19 -8.31
N GLY A 29 -11.28 0.58 -8.82
CA GLY A 29 -10.92 1.95 -9.19
C GLY A 29 -10.05 2.67 -8.15
N VAL A 30 -9.30 3.67 -8.63
CA VAL A 30 -8.32 4.46 -7.86
C VAL A 30 -8.93 5.18 -6.65
N GLU A 31 -10.19 5.60 -6.71
CA GLU A 31 -10.88 6.22 -5.57
C GLU A 31 -11.05 5.24 -4.40
N SER A 32 -11.30 3.96 -4.69
CA SER A 32 -11.39 2.91 -3.68
C SER A 32 -10.04 2.66 -3.00
N VAL A 33 -8.95 2.81 -3.74
CA VAL A 33 -7.58 2.72 -3.19
C VAL A 33 -7.31 3.90 -2.27
N LYS A 34 -7.62 5.12 -2.72
CA LYS A 34 -7.43 6.34 -1.93
C LYS A 34 -8.23 6.32 -0.63
N GLU A 35 -9.51 5.92 -0.69
CA GLU A 35 -10.34 5.78 0.52
C GLU A 35 -9.75 4.76 1.49
N PHE A 36 -9.29 3.61 0.99
CA PHE A 36 -8.67 2.59 1.81
C PHE A 36 -7.40 3.10 2.51
N LEU A 37 -6.49 3.71 1.74
CA LEU A 37 -5.24 4.27 2.27
C LEU A 37 -5.47 5.40 3.27
N SER A 38 -6.55 6.18 3.14
CA SER A 38 -6.88 7.25 4.09
C SER A 38 -7.12 6.78 5.53
N THR A 39 -7.30 5.46 5.74
CA THR A 39 -7.49 4.86 7.06
C THR A 39 -6.17 4.48 7.76
N PHE A 40 -5.04 4.59 7.07
CA PHE A 40 -3.72 4.19 7.58
C PHE A 40 -2.83 5.38 7.93
N THR A 41 -1.74 5.07 8.63
CA THR A 41 -0.63 6.02 8.82
C THR A 41 0.20 6.16 7.55
N SER A 42 0.91 7.29 7.41
CA SER A 42 1.79 7.57 6.26
C SER A 42 2.79 6.44 6.00
N ASP A 43 3.44 5.93 7.06
CA ASP A 43 4.40 4.81 6.95
C ASP A 43 3.74 3.52 6.42
N GLU A 44 2.52 3.21 6.87
CA GLU A 44 1.78 2.04 6.41
C GLU A 44 1.33 2.19 4.95
N CYS A 45 0.90 3.38 4.54
CA CYS A 45 0.58 3.68 3.15
C CYS A 45 1.79 3.52 2.25
N TRP A 46 2.94 4.09 2.64
CA TRP A 46 4.19 3.94 1.90
C TRP A 46 4.62 2.48 1.80
N GLY A 47 4.60 1.75 2.92
CA GLY A 47 4.93 0.33 2.94
C GLY A 47 4.03 -0.47 1.98
N ALA A 48 2.72 -0.27 2.04
CA ALA A 48 1.76 -1.00 1.22
C ALA A 48 1.96 -0.74 -0.28
N MET A 49 2.33 0.49 -0.65
CA MET A 49 2.53 0.89 -2.04
C MET A 49 3.84 0.39 -2.62
N ILE A 50 4.92 0.39 -1.82
CA ILE A 50 6.20 -0.20 -2.20
C ILE A 50 6.04 -1.71 -2.40
N GLU A 51 5.37 -2.39 -1.48
CA GLU A 51 5.11 -3.83 -1.60
C GLU A 51 4.16 -4.13 -2.77
N PHE A 52 3.18 -3.26 -3.04
CA PHE A 52 2.33 -3.38 -4.23
C PHE A 52 3.16 -3.25 -5.52
N GLU A 53 4.04 -2.25 -5.63
CA GLU A 53 4.96 -2.11 -6.76
C GLU A 53 5.82 -3.36 -6.97
N GLU A 54 6.30 -3.97 -5.88
CA GLU A 54 7.11 -5.19 -5.94
C GLU A 54 6.31 -6.42 -6.42
N ILE A 55 5.07 -6.60 -5.94
CA ILE A 55 4.24 -7.77 -6.25
C ILE A 55 3.64 -7.67 -7.66
N GLU A 56 3.08 -6.52 -8.03
CA GLU A 56 2.29 -6.31 -9.25
C GLU A 56 2.71 -5.00 -9.97
N PRO A 57 3.94 -4.92 -10.51
CA PRO A 57 4.49 -3.68 -11.07
C PRO A 57 3.69 -3.16 -12.27
N GLU A 58 3.11 -4.04 -13.08
CA GLU A 58 2.29 -3.61 -14.23
C GLU A 58 0.99 -2.94 -13.76
N LYS A 59 0.33 -3.51 -12.75
CA LYS A 59 -0.92 -2.97 -12.19
C LYS A 59 -0.66 -1.68 -11.40
N PHE A 60 0.48 -1.61 -10.71
CA PHE A 60 0.96 -0.38 -10.09
C PHE A 60 1.15 0.73 -11.13
N ASN A 61 1.84 0.44 -12.24
CA ASN A 61 2.03 1.38 -13.34
C ASN A 61 0.71 1.87 -13.95
N GLN A 62 -0.30 0.99 -14.07
CA GLN A 62 -1.64 1.38 -14.52
C GLN A 62 -2.31 2.32 -13.52
N MET A 63 -2.22 2.04 -12.22
CA MET A 63 -2.79 2.89 -11.18
C MET A 63 -2.16 4.29 -11.19
N ILE A 64 -0.83 4.40 -11.23
CA ILE A 64 -0.14 5.71 -11.22
C ILE A 64 -0.35 6.48 -12.53
N ALA A 65 -0.63 5.79 -13.64
CA ALA A 65 -1.00 6.45 -14.90
C ALA A 65 -2.41 7.08 -14.82
N ILE A 66 -3.31 6.49 -14.06
CA ILE A 66 -4.67 7.01 -13.82
C ILE A 66 -4.66 8.10 -12.74
N ALA A 67 -3.86 7.91 -11.69
CA ALA A 67 -3.72 8.80 -10.54
C ALA A 67 -2.24 9.20 -10.35
N PRO A 68 -1.71 10.14 -11.15
CA PRO A 68 -0.32 10.59 -11.01
C PRO A 68 -0.06 11.33 -9.69
N ASP A 69 -1.10 11.83 -9.05
CA ASP A 69 -1.08 12.48 -7.72
C ASP A 69 -1.11 11.50 -6.54
N TRP A 70 -0.97 10.19 -6.77
CA TRP A 70 -1.07 9.18 -5.70
C TRP A 70 -0.15 9.44 -4.50
N VAL A 71 1.00 10.09 -4.73
CA VAL A 71 1.96 10.46 -3.67
C VAL A 71 1.33 11.45 -2.67
N GLU A 72 0.41 12.31 -3.11
CA GLU A 72 -0.31 13.24 -2.23
C GLU A 72 -1.27 12.52 -1.27
N TRP A 73 -1.59 11.23 -1.53
CA TRP A 73 -2.42 10.43 -0.64
C TRP A 73 -1.64 9.88 0.56
N MET A 74 -0.31 9.94 0.50
CA MET A 74 0.58 9.41 1.52
C MET A 74 0.71 10.30 2.76
N GLY A 75 0.08 11.49 2.75
CA GLY A 75 -0.20 12.34 3.93
C GLY A 75 0.98 12.65 4.82
#